data_AF-B0DMY0-F1
#
_entry.id   AF-B0DMY0-F1
#
_cell.length_a   1.000
_cell.length_b   1.000
_cell.length_c   1.000
_cell.angle_alpha   90.00
_cell.angle_beta   90.00
_cell.angle_gamma   90.00
#
_symmetry.space_group_name_H-M   'P 1'
#
loop_
_entity.id
_entity.type
_entity.pdbx_description
1 polymer ?
#
loop_
_entity_poly.entity_id
_entity_poly.type
_entity_poly.pdbx_seq_one_letter_code
_entity_poly.pdbx_strand_id
1 'polypeptide(L)'
;MLQRPGENNPWEPNCRGPNPQQHDDPNAEPGPAPNYFHAGRFYCVETICVPCVVVVAWTKFDKSESPTNILNFLGKVYLTEESRPDYICIDKGCQVFATAVANGSWDIWKKTTRFIVDAYHYINHRVLDFLCQKYCNPSPGSYGI
;
A
#
# COMPACT_ATOMS: atom_id res chain seq x y z
N MET A 1 -22.14 8.24 -2.54
CA MET A 1 -23.14 9.31 -2.79
C MET A 1 -22.42 10.64 -2.73
N LEU A 2 -22.58 11.51 -3.73
CA LEU A 2 -21.94 12.83 -3.74
C LEU A 2 -22.67 13.76 -2.76
N GLN A 3 -22.01 14.14 -1.66
CA GLN A 3 -22.49 15.21 -0.79
C GLN A 3 -22.50 16.54 -1.53
N ARG A 4 -23.49 17.38 -1.24
CA ARG A 4 -23.50 18.76 -1.76
C ARG A 4 -22.46 19.60 -1.02
N PRO A 5 -21.80 20.56 -1.68
CA PRO A 5 -20.88 21.48 -1.00
C PRO A 5 -21.57 22.18 0.17
N GLY A 6 -21.04 22.02 1.39
CA GLY A 6 -21.54 22.64 2.62
C GLY A 6 -22.52 21.80 3.45
N GLU A 7 -22.87 20.59 3.00
CA GLU A 7 -23.74 19.68 3.73
C GLU A 7 -22.94 18.90 4.79
N ASN A 8 -23.09 19.26 6.07
CA ASN A 8 -22.55 18.49 7.20
C ASN A 8 -23.70 17.85 7.97
N ASN A 9 -23.71 16.52 8.02
CA ASN A 9 -24.72 15.80 8.79
C ASN A 9 -24.36 15.77 10.29
N PRO A 10 -25.35 15.71 11.20
CA PRO A 10 -25.10 15.67 12.65
C PRO A 10 -24.24 14.49 13.12
N TRP A 11 -24.19 13.41 12.33
CA TRP A 11 -23.39 12.21 12.60
C TRP A 11 -21.99 12.24 11.96
N GLU A 12 -21.68 13.27 11.15
CA GLU A 12 -20.35 13.39 10.58
C GLU A 12 -19.37 13.96 11.61
N PRO A 13 -18.18 13.37 11.77
CA PRO A 13 -17.20 13.88 12.71
C PRO A 13 -16.73 15.28 12.27
N ASN A 14 -16.91 16.27 13.16
CA ASN A 14 -16.49 17.67 12.98
C ASN A 14 -14.97 17.85 12.72
N CYS A 15 -14.17 16.79 12.89
CA CYS A 15 -12.74 16.79 12.64
C CYS A 15 -12.40 15.83 11.50
N ARG A 16 -12.60 16.26 10.25
CA ARG A 16 -11.77 15.80 9.12
C ARG A 16 -10.47 16.60 9.12
N GLY A 17 -9.64 16.40 10.14
CA GLY A 17 -8.22 16.71 9.98
C GLY A 17 -7.65 15.66 9.02
N PRO A 18 -6.83 16.03 8.02
CA PRO A 18 -6.08 15.05 7.27
C PRO A 18 -5.37 14.13 8.27
N ASN A 19 -5.41 12.82 8.05
CA ASN A 19 -4.32 12.02 8.59
C ASN A 19 -3.04 12.70 8.05
N PRO A 20 -2.15 13.26 8.89
CA PRO A 20 -1.06 14.12 8.40
C PRO A 20 -0.12 13.36 7.47
N GLN A 21 -0.11 12.04 7.59
CA GLN A 21 0.73 11.16 6.82
C GLN A 21 0.10 10.86 5.46
N GLN A 22 0.77 11.30 4.38
CA GLN A 22 0.42 10.91 3.02
C GLN A 22 0.63 9.41 2.83
N HIS A 23 0.10 8.86 1.74
CA HIS A 23 0.29 7.44 1.43
C HIS A 23 1.78 7.14 1.29
N ASP A 24 2.53 7.88 0.49
CA ASP A 24 3.96 7.66 0.27
C ASP A 24 4.88 7.95 1.48
N ASP A 25 4.38 8.66 2.49
CA ASP A 25 5.19 9.05 3.64
C ASP A 25 5.59 7.83 4.49
N PRO A 26 6.78 7.86 5.12
CA PRO A 26 7.16 6.87 6.11
C PRO A 26 6.12 6.77 7.23
N ASN A 27 5.81 5.54 7.65
CA ASN A 27 4.86 5.32 8.75
C ASN A 27 5.34 5.94 10.05
N ALA A 28 4.55 6.85 10.61
CA ALA A 28 4.72 7.40 11.95
C ALA A 28 3.76 6.70 12.91
N GLU A 29 4.21 6.41 14.14
CA GLU A 29 3.31 5.90 15.17
C GLU A 29 2.30 7.00 15.56
N PRO A 30 1.00 6.70 15.64
CA PRO A 30 0.02 7.66 16.11
C PRO A 30 0.29 8.02 17.58
N GLY A 31 0.11 9.30 17.91
CA GLY A 31 0.25 9.79 19.28
C GLY A 31 -0.77 9.14 20.25
N PRO A 32 -0.49 9.14 21.55
CA PRO A 32 -1.37 8.54 22.55
C PRO A 32 -2.75 9.21 22.54
N ALA A 33 -3.80 8.39 22.54
CA ALA A 33 -5.17 8.89 22.55
C ALA A 33 -5.51 9.52 23.91
N PRO A 34 -6.29 10.63 23.95
CA PRO A 34 -6.86 11.12 25.20
C PRO A 34 -7.85 10.10 25.78
N ASN A 35 -7.95 10.06 27.12
CA ASN A 35 -8.66 9.07 27.95
C ASN A 35 -10.20 9.01 27.76
N TYR A 36 -10.69 8.84 26.54
CA TYR A 36 -12.10 8.68 26.22
C TYR A 36 -12.32 7.33 25.53
N PHE A 37 -13.39 6.63 25.92
CA PHE A 37 -13.90 5.49 25.16
C PHE A 37 -14.26 5.95 23.75
N HIS A 38 -13.42 5.64 22.78
CA HIS A 38 -13.66 5.89 21.37
C HIS A 38 -13.75 4.56 20.64
N ALA A 39 -14.58 4.49 19.60
CA ALA A 39 -14.53 3.36 18.68
C ALA A 39 -13.12 3.30 18.08
N GLY A 40 -12.49 2.12 18.13
CA GLY A 40 -11.14 1.93 17.59
C GLY A 40 -11.09 2.40 16.14
N ARG A 41 -10.18 3.33 15.84
CA ARG A 41 -9.94 3.79 14.48
C ARG A 41 -8.99 2.82 13.80
N PHE A 42 -9.31 2.46 12.56
CA PHE A 42 -8.37 1.78 11.68
C PHE A 42 -7.82 2.82 10.69
N TYR A 43 -6.52 2.72 10.39
CA TYR A 43 -5.84 3.57 9.42
C TYR A 43 -6.46 3.41 8.03
N CYS A 44 -6.59 2.15 7.57
CA CYS A 44 -7.23 1.86 6.30
C CYS A 44 -7.88 0.47 6.28
N VAL A 45 -8.72 0.26 5.26
CA VAL A 45 -9.15 -1.06 4.82
C VAL A 45 -8.43 -1.33 3.51
N GLU A 46 -7.67 -2.40 3.48
CA GLU A 46 -6.94 -2.83 2.29
C GLU A 46 -7.71 -3.95 1.62
N THR A 47 -7.90 -3.86 0.30
CA THR A 47 -8.66 -4.83 -0.48
C THR A 47 -7.85 -5.37 -1.63
N ILE A 48 -7.86 -6.70 -1.81
CA ILE A 48 -7.35 -7.34 -3.01
C ILE A 48 -8.52 -7.51 -3.97
N CYS A 49 -8.38 -6.89 -5.14
CA CYS A 49 -9.36 -6.95 -6.21
C CYS A 49 -8.74 -7.63 -7.43
N VAL A 50 -9.47 -8.55 -8.04
CA VAL A 50 -9.14 -9.03 -9.38
C VAL A 50 -9.51 -7.96 -10.43
N PRO A 51 -9.01 -8.04 -11.68
CA PRO A 51 -9.20 -6.99 -12.69
C PRO A 51 -10.66 -6.58 -12.97
N CYS A 52 -11.64 -7.46 -12.72
CA CYS A 52 -13.07 -7.15 -12.80
C CYS A 52 -13.62 -6.40 -11.57
N VAL A 53 -12.74 -5.89 -10.69
CA VAL A 53 -13.08 -5.13 -9.48
C VAL A 53 -13.83 -5.97 -8.43
N VAL A 54 -13.80 -7.30 -8.56
CA VAL A 54 -14.33 -8.21 -7.54
C VAL A 54 -13.32 -8.30 -6.39
N VAL A 55 -13.75 -7.95 -5.19
CA VAL A 55 -12.96 -8.10 -3.97
C VAL A 55 -12.86 -9.59 -3.63
N VAL A 56 -11.64 -10.13 -3.65
CA VAL A 56 -11.37 -11.54 -3.32
C VAL A 56 -10.85 -11.72 -1.91
N ALA A 57 -10.23 -10.68 -1.34
CA ALA A 57 -9.81 -10.64 0.05
C ALA A 57 -9.75 -9.20 0.54
N TRP A 58 -9.85 -9.01 1.85
CA TRP A 58 -9.67 -7.70 2.48
C TRP A 58 -9.15 -7.85 3.90
N THR A 59 -8.54 -6.80 4.42
CA THR A 59 -8.10 -6.73 5.82
C THR A 59 -8.22 -5.30 6.34
N LYS A 60 -8.25 -5.14 7.66
CA LYS A 60 -8.11 -3.83 8.30
C LYS A 60 -6.66 -3.67 8.75
N PHE A 61 -6.08 -2.50 8.48
CA PHE A 61 -4.84 -2.07 9.11
C PHE A 61 -5.18 -1.04 10.17
N ASP A 62 -4.97 -1.41 11.43
CA ASP A 62 -5.31 -0.62 12.60
C ASP A 62 -4.45 0.64 12.69
N LYS A 63 -3.13 0.47 12.61
CA LYS A 63 -2.16 1.56 12.79
C LYS A 63 -1.66 2.15 11.49
N SER A 64 -1.31 1.29 10.54
CA SER A 64 -0.68 1.73 9.30
C SER A 64 -0.71 0.68 8.19
N GLU A 65 -0.79 1.16 6.96
CA GLU A 65 -0.55 0.38 5.75
C GLU A 65 0.96 0.25 5.51
N SER A 66 1.63 -0.50 6.38
CA SER A 66 3.08 -0.72 6.29
C SER A 66 3.40 -1.77 5.22
N PRO A 67 4.57 -1.67 4.54
CA PRO A 67 5.05 -2.70 3.63
C PRO A 67 5.02 -4.12 4.23
N THR A 68 5.39 -4.26 5.51
CA THR A 68 5.34 -5.54 6.23
C THR A 68 3.91 -6.04 6.43
N ASN A 69 2.97 -5.15 6.78
CA ASN A 69 1.56 -5.51 6.93
C ASN A 69 0.96 -5.99 5.60
N ILE A 70 1.30 -5.31 4.50
CA ILE A 70 0.91 -5.71 3.14
C ILE A 70 1.48 -7.10 2.81
N LEU A 71 2.79 -7.34 2.98
CA LEU A 71 3.40 -8.65 2.70
C LEU A 71 2.80 -9.78 3.54
N ASN A 72 2.53 -9.52 4.83
CA ASN A 72 1.85 -10.47 5.70
C ASN A 72 0.42 -10.76 5.24
N PHE A 73 -0.28 -9.74 4.75
CA PHE A 73 -1.62 -9.91 4.18
C PHE A 73 -1.59 -10.75 2.91
N LEU A 74 -0.67 -10.46 1.98
CA LEU A 74 -0.46 -11.26 0.77
C LEU A 74 -0.14 -12.73 1.09
N GLY A 75 0.75 -12.98 2.06
CA GLY A 75 1.10 -14.34 2.48
C GLY A 75 -0.06 -15.11 3.15
N LYS A 76 -1.00 -14.41 3.79
CA LYS A 76 -2.22 -15.03 4.35
C LYS A 76 -3.25 -15.38 3.28
N VAL A 77 -3.33 -14.58 2.21
CA VAL A 77 -4.28 -14.79 1.11
C VAL A 77 -3.76 -15.84 0.12
N TYR A 78 -2.47 -15.77 -0.23
CA TYR A 78 -1.84 -16.61 -1.25
C TYR A 78 -0.84 -17.60 -0.63
N LEU A 79 -1.38 -18.65 -0.01
CA LEU A 79 -0.62 -19.65 0.73
C LEU A 79 0.28 -20.52 -0.17
N THR A 80 -0.17 -20.83 -1.40
CA THR A 80 0.55 -21.69 -2.34
C THR A 80 1.05 -20.90 -3.56
N GLU A 81 2.09 -21.39 -4.23
CA GLU A 81 2.66 -20.73 -5.41
C GLU A 81 1.61 -20.57 -6.53
N GLU A 82 0.73 -21.55 -6.72
CA GLU A 82 -0.30 -21.58 -7.77
C GLU A 82 -1.45 -20.60 -7.52
N SER A 83 -1.65 -20.20 -6.26
CA SER A 83 -2.69 -19.24 -5.89
C SER A 83 -2.28 -17.80 -6.17
N ARG A 84 -0.98 -17.53 -6.30
CA ARG A 84 -0.43 -16.18 -6.38
C ARG A 84 -0.76 -15.52 -7.73
N PRO A 85 -1.05 -14.21 -7.75
CA PRO A 85 -1.30 -13.51 -8.99
C PRO A 85 0.01 -13.28 -9.75
N ASP A 86 -0.09 -13.17 -11.08
CA ASP A 86 1.04 -12.84 -11.94
C ASP A 86 1.61 -11.45 -11.63
N TYR A 87 0.72 -10.52 -11.27
CA TYR A 87 1.09 -9.15 -10.90
C TYR A 87 0.22 -8.58 -9.78
N ILE A 88 0.81 -7.67 -9.02
CA ILE A 88 0.15 -6.89 -7.97
C ILE A 88 0.39 -5.41 -8.26
N CYS A 89 -0.68 -4.65 -8.41
CA CYS A 89 -0.65 -3.20 -8.50
C CYS A 89 -1.01 -2.61 -7.13
N ILE A 90 -0.12 -1.83 -6.54
CA ILE A 90 -0.36 -1.15 -5.27
C ILE A 90 0.44 0.16 -5.25
N ASP A 91 -0.13 1.20 -4.64
CA ASP A 91 0.44 2.55 -4.60
C ASP A 91 1.87 2.54 -4.02
N LYS A 92 2.10 1.82 -2.92
CA LYS A 92 3.42 1.62 -2.28
C LYS A 92 4.28 0.51 -2.86
N GLY A 93 4.08 0.14 -4.13
CA GLY A 93 4.70 -1.04 -4.74
C GLY A 93 6.23 -1.11 -4.56
N CYS A 94 6.93 0.02 -4.66
CA CYS A 94 8.38 0.07 -4.49
C CYS A 94 8.82 -0.21 -3.04
N GLN A 95 8.09 0.31 -2.03
CA GLN A 95 8.41 0.15 -0.62
C GLN A 95 8.12 -1.28 -0.17
N VAL A 96 7.03 -1.86 -0.69
CA VAL A 96 6.70 -3.29 -0.55
C VAL A 96 7.80 -4.15 -1.15
N PHE A 97 8.23 -3.84 -2.36
CA PHE A 97 9.30 -4.57 -3.03
C PHE A 97 10.64 -4.45 -2.28
N ALA A 98 11.05 -3.26 -1.86
CA ALA A 98 12.26 -3.03 -1.09
C ALA A 98 12.25 -3.83 0.23
N THR A 99 11.11 -3.84 0.93
CA THR A 99 10.92 -4.62 2.15
C THR A 99 11.00 -6.12 1.87
N ALA A 100 10.41 -6.59 0.78
CA ALA A 100 10.46 -8.00 0.38
C ALA A 100 11.89 -8.47 0.06
N VAL A 101 12.70 -7.61 -0.56
CA VAL A 101 14.12 -7.88 -0.81
C VAL A 101 14.88 -7.92 0.52
N ALA A 102 14.68 -6.92 1.38
CA ALA A 102 15.39 -6.80 2.66
C ALA A 102 15.09 -7.96 3.62
N ASN A 103 13.86 -8.47 3.64
CA ASN A 103 13.46 -9.58 4.51
C ASN A 103 13.58 -10.98 3.86
N GLY A 104 14.09 -11.06 2.62
CA GLY A 104 14.28 -12.31 1.90
C GLY A 104 13.01 -12.94 1.30
N SER A 105 11.82 -12.38 1.56
CA SER A 105 10.58 -12.91 0.98
C SER A 105 10.53 -12.79 -0.55
N TRP A 106 11.30 -11.86 -1.14
CA TRP A 106 11.34 -11.71 -2.59
C TRP A 106 11.79 -12.99 -3.32
N ASP A 107 12.68 -13.81 -2.74
CA ASP A 107 13.11 -15.06 -3.37
C ASP A 107 11.98 -16.08 -3.55
N ILE A 108 10.94 -15.95 -2.71
CA ILE A 108 9.73 -16.75 -2.77
C ILE A 108 8.77 -16.16 -3.81
N TRP A 109 8.55 -14.84 -3.78
CA TRP A 109 7.57 -14.15 -4.62
C TRP A 109 8.00 -14.01 -6.09
N LYS A 110 9.30 -13.87 -6.37
CA LYS A 110 9.83 -13.59 -7.72
C LYS A 110 9.59 -14.70 -8.74
N LYS A 111 9.20 -15.90 -8.31
CA LYS A 111 8.92 -17.02 -9.22
C LYS A 111 7.59 -16.85 -9.95
N THR A 112 6.60 -16.28 -9.28
CA THR A 112 5.21 -16.26 -9.74
C THR A 112 4.66 -14.84 -9.91
N THR A 113 5.16 -13.88 -9.13
CA THR A 113 4.52 -12.58 -8.99
C THR A 113 5.47 -11.43 -9.29
N ARG A 114 4.94 -10.39 -9.94
CA ARG A 114 5.60 -9.10 -10.18
C ARG A 114 4.88 -7.99 -9.44
N PHE A 115 5.62 -7.08 -8.81
CA PHE A 115 5.05 -5.84 -8.30
C PHE A 115 5.05 -4.79 -9.41
N ILE A 116 3.89 -4.21 -9.69
CA ILE A 116 3.74 -3.09 -10.60
C ILE A 116 3.68 -1.82 -9.75
N VAL A 117 4.57 -0.89 -10.08
CA VAL A 117 4.65 0.43 -9.45
C VAL A 117 4.02 1.44 -10.41
N ASP A 118 3.18 2.33 -9.90
CA ASP A 118 2.53 3.34 -10.73
C ASP A 118 3.55 4.32 -11.35
N ALA A 119 3.25 4.87 -12.53
CA ALA A 119 4.15 5.80 -13.20
C ALA A 119 4.29 7.13 -12.44
N TYR A 120 3.26 7.56 -11.69
CA TYR A 120 3.33 8.75 -10.85
C TYR A 120 4.39 8.61 -9.75
N HIS A 121 4.63 7.39 -9.28
CA HIS A 121 5.66 7.10 -8.29
C HIS A 121 7.03 7.64 -8.72
N TYR A 122 7.38 7.52 -10.00
CA TYR A 122 8.68 7.97 -10.53
C TYR A 122 8.84 9.51 -10.53
N ILE A 123 7.73 10.26 -10.50
CA ILE A 123 7.73 11.72 -10.44
C ILE A 123 8.12 12.21 -9.03
N ASN A 124 7.62 11.55 -7.98
CA ASN A 124 7.83 11.95 -6.59
C ASN A 124 9.04 11.26 -5.95
N HIS A 125 9.27 9.98 -6.27
CA HIS A 125 10.37 9.19 -5.74
C HIS A 125 11.59 9.30 -6.66
N ARG A 126 12.22 10.48 -6.58
CA ARG A 126 13.22 10.98 -7.54
C ARG A 126 14.56 10.25 -7.44
N VAL A 127 15.04 9.77 -8.60
CA VAL A 127 16.42 9.59 -9.13
C VAL A 127 17.54 9.04 -8.22
N LEU A 128 17.64 9.28 -6.92
CA LEU A 128 18.78 8.81 -6.12
C LEU A 128 18.59 7.42 -5.51
N ASP A 129 17.36 6.91 -5.47
CA ASP A 129 17.09 5.55 -5.02
C ASP A 129 17.42 4.55 -6.15
N PHE A 130 18.51 3.79 -5.95
CA PHE A 130 18.98 2.78 -6.89
C PHE A 130 17.93 1.70 -7.19
N LEU A 131 17.13 1.29 -6.20
CA LEU A 131 16.10 0.28 -6.39
C LEU A 131 14.97 0.81 -7.27
N CYS A 132 14.60 2.08 -7.10
CA CYS A 132 13.60 2.70 -7.96
C CYS A 132 14.13 2.98 -9.38
N GLN A 133 15.38 3.41 -9.52
CA GLN A 133 16.01 3.56 -10.84
C GLN A 133 16.10 2.23 -11.60
N LYS A 134 16.43 1.14 -10.91
CA LYS A 134 16.67 -0.16 -11.51
C LYS A 134 15.39 -0.92 -11.82
N TYR A 135 14.39 -0.83 -10.94
CA TYR A 135 13.20 -1.69 -11.00
C TYR A 135 11.89 -0.94 -11.26
N CYS A 136 11.83 0.37 -11.04
CA CYS A 136 10.60 1.16 -11.20
C CYS A 136 10.66 2.15 -12.38
N ASN A 137 11.82 2.32 -13.04
CA ASN A 137 11.97 3.23 -14.18
C ASN A 137 11.27 2.66 -15.43
N PRO A 138 10.23 3.32 -15.97
CA PRO A 138 9.51 2.83 -17.15
C PRO A 138 10.25 3.10 -18.47
N SER A 139 11.37 3.85 -18.46
CA SER A 139 12.15 4.13 -19.66
C SER A 139 12.98 2.91 -20.08
N PRO A 140 12.77 2.36 -21.30
CA PRO A 140 13.50 1.19 -21.79
C PRO A 140 14.97 1.46 -22.18
N GLY A 141 15.62 2.50 -21.66
CA GLY A 141 16.97 2.89 -22.05
C GLY A 141 17.78 3.52 -20.93
N SER A 142 18.57 2.70 -20.22
CA SER A 142 19.83 3.13 -19.58
C SER A 142 20.63 2.01 -18.89
N TYR A 143 20.11 0.78 -18.80
CA TYR A 143 20.92 -0.37 -18.40
C TYR A 143 20.96 -1.36 -19.55
N GLY A 144 22.10 -1.37 -20.26
CA GLY A 144 22.42 -2.45 -21.18
C GLY A 144 22.54 -3.75 -20.40
N ILE A 145 21.55 -4.63 -20.59
CA ILE A 145 21.63 -6.06 -20.38
C ILE A 145 20.97 -6.71 -21.60
#